data_AF-A0A0F9X8F4-F1
#
_entry.id   AF-A0A0F9X8F4-F1
#
_cell.length_a   1.000
_cell.length_b   1.000
_cell.length_c   1.000
_cell.angle_alpha   90.00
_cell.angle_beta   90.00
_cell.angle_gamma   90.00
#
_symmetry.space_group_name_H-M   'P 1'
#
loop_
_entity.id
_entity.type
_entity.pdbx_description
1 polymer ?
#
loop_
_entity_poly.entity_id
_entity_poly.type
_entity_poly.pdbx_seq_one_letter_code
_entity_poly.pdbx_strand_id
1 'polypeptide(L)'
;MKSHLPIAMAILGLLAGPVAMTQIACKRKLPATPVTPAAGTTSGAGGYAQTHAQLLAELDMADAQRETVSGILEAFRKDVTQWTMVHNLEMKQLRSVMKRYHGPKTDETDKEIMAAVRKSDRLETERNAKDTQLMADLEEVLSKEQLAKATEILYPVPPTWASGTTNRFHHLAELGLTEEQLAQTKTIMDEAMAASGGMGGTAMQAAWNRIVKEVLTDENRELLQDLIKKAGHQRMVLAMFGHLRLTKDQLAKIDAIWTRAYDSAKAAEAAGGGPDAKFEIYENAQKEIKATVLTDEQRGQLGGGGAGMPGGGYNPHAR
;
A
#
# COMPACT_ATOMS: atom_id res chain seq x y z
N MET A 1 -57.11 30.59 -23.91
CA MET A 1 -57.86 31.01 -22.70
C MET A 1 -56.86 31.33 -21.60
N LYS A 2 -56.92 32.56 -21.09
CA LYS A 2 -56.57 33.07 -19.75
C LYS A 2 -55.38 32.40 -19.03
N SER A 3 -54.19 33.00 -18.97
CA SER A 3 -53.75 34.11 -18.09
C SER A 3 -53.32 33.68 -16.68
N HIS A 4 -52.20 34.29 -16.25
CA HIS A 4 -51.77 34.62 -14.87
C HIS A 4 -50.78 33.67 -14.12
N LEU A 5 -49.50 34.12 -14.12
CA LEU A 5 -48.59 34.22 -12.95
C LEU A 5 -49.30 34.87 -11.71
N PRO A 6 -48.62 35.17 -10.58
CA PRO A 6 -47.71 34.41 -9.69
C PRO A 6 -48.15 34.59 -8.20
N ILE A 7 -47.50 33.93 -7.23
CA ILE A 7 -47.49 34.42 -5.83
C ILE A 7 -46.09 34.28 -5.22
N ALA A 8 -45.52 35.43 -4.91
CA ALA A 8 -44.46 35.64 -3.96
C ALA A 8 -45.07 36.06 -2.60
N MET A 9 -44.44 35.67 -1.49
CA MET A 9 -44.38 36.38 -0.19
C MET A 9 -43.35 35.62 0.69
N ALA A 10 -42.23 36.19 1.13
CA ALA A 10 -42.06 37.23 2.17
C ALA A 10 -42.49 36.69 3.56
N ILE A 11 -41.81 36.86 4.71
CA ILE A 11 -40.83 37.85 5.16
C ILE A 11 -40.39 37.52 6.63
N LEU A 12 -39.18 37.97 7.01
CA LEU A 12 -38.63 38.42 8.33
C LEU A 12 -38.44 37.53 9.59
N GLY A 13 -37.28 37.79 10.23
CA GLY A 13 -37.09 37.91 11.69
C GLY A 13 -35.69 37.45 12.15
N LEU A 14 -34.58 38.16 11.90
CA LEU A 14 -33.98 39.30 12.66
C LEU A 14 -33.85 39.12 14.19
N LEU A 15 -32.61 39.23 14.69
CA LEU A 15 -32.05 39.68 16.00
C LEU A 15 -30.80 38.81 16.29
N ALA A 16 -29.65 39.25 16.83
CA ALA A 16 -28.99 40.51 17.14
C ALA A 16 -27.55 40.12 17.60
N GLY A 17 -26.49 40.83 17.19
CA GLY A 17 -25.15 40.70 17.82
C GLY A 17 -25.04 41.59 19.08
N PRO A 18 -23.85 42.06 19.53
CA PRO A 18 -22.46 41.59 19.38
C PRO A 18 -21.70 41.56 20.75
N VAL A 19 -20.49 40.99 20.82
CA VAL A 19 -19.47 41.45 21.80
C VAL A 19 -18.10 41.46 21.13
N ALA A 20 -17.51 42.65 21.10
CA ALA A 20 -16.12 42.89 20.75
C ALA A 20 -15.22 42.73 21.99
N MET A 21 -14.01 42.20 21.79
CA MET A 21 -12.85 42.59 22.60
C MET A 21 -11.66 42.80 21.67
N THR A 22 -11.11 44.01 21.76
CA THR A 22 -9.93 44.50 21.08
C THR A 22 -8.72 44.41 22.02
N GLN A 23 -7.52 44.43 21.43
CA GLN A 23 -6.17 44.72 21.97
C GLN A 23 -5.28 43.49 22.13
N ILE A 24 -3.98 43.47 21.75
CA ILE A 24 -3.02 44.49 21.29
C ILE A 24 -1.98 43.77 20.40
N ALA A 25 -1.41 44.51 19.46
CA ALA A 25 -0.31 44.10 18.60
C ALA A 25 1.01 43.88 19.37
N CYS A 26 1.75 42.82 19.00
CA CYS A 26 3.21 42.83 19.05
C CYS A 26 3.77 42.22 17.77
N LYS A 27 4.44 43.07 16.99
CA LYS A 27 5.22 42.71 15.81
C LYS A 27 6.42 41.85 16.22
N ARG A 28 6.59 40.68 15.61
CA ARG A 28 7.92 40.16 15.24
C ARG A 28 7.82 39.37 13.93
N LYS A 29 8.49 39.92 12.93
CA LYS A 29 8.66 39.39 11.58
C LYS A 29 9.76 38.32 11.66
N LEU A 30 9.41 37.06 11.39
CA LEU A 30 10.38 36.01 11.03
C LEU A 30 9.77 35.20 9.88
N PRO A 31 10.55 34.83 8.84
CA PRO A 31 10.06 34.02 7.74
C PRO A 31 9.86 32.58 8.22
N ALA A 32 8.60 32.14 8.29
CA ALA A 32 8.28 30.73 8.46
C ALA A 32 8.37 30.07 7.08
N THR A 33 9.44 29.31 6.85
CA THR A 33 9.43 28.23 5.86
C THR A 33 8.35 27.22 6.27
N PRO A 34 7.46 26.79 5.35
CA PRO A 34 6.48 25.78 5.68
C PRO A 34 7.21 24.44 5.91
N VAL A 35 7.15 23.96 7.15
CA VAL A 35 7.57 22.61 7.51
C VAL A 35 6.53 21.64 6.95
N THR A 36 6.90 20.87 5.94
CA THR A 36 6.10 19.79 5.39
C THR A 36 6.05 18.63 6.40
N PRO A 37 4.89 18.28 7.00
CA PRO A 37 4.80 17.03 7.74
C PRO A 37 4.85 15.87 6.74
N ALA A 38 5.63 14.84 7.04
CA ALA A 38 5.84 13.73 6.13
C ALA A 38 4.67 12.74 6.08
N ALA A 39 4.47 12.13 4.91
CA ALA A 39 3.38 11.21 4.63
C ALA A 39 3.78 9.79 5.05
N GLY A 40 2.96 9.15 5.87
CA GLY A 40 3.07 7.74 6.19
C GLY A 40 1.67 7.23 6.49
N THR A 41 1.18 6.31 5.65
CA THR A 41 -0.03 5.48 5.80
C THR A 41 -0.91 5.81 7.02
N THR A 42 -1.79 6.78 6.85
CA THR A 42 -2.67 7.31 7.91
C THR A 42 -4.10 6.89 7.65
N SER A 43 -4.53 5.81 8.28
CA SER A 43 -5.93 5.41 8.41
C SER A 43 -6.70 6.28 9.43
N GLY A 44 -6.52 7.60 9.36
CA GLY A 44 -7.14 8.58 10.26
C GLY A 44 -7.33 9.94 9.58
N ALA A 45 -8.20 10.78 10.15
CA ALA A 45 -8.59 12.09 9.59
C ALA A 45 -7.41 13.02 9.23
N GLY A 46 -6.25 12.86 9.88
CA GLY A 46 -5.03 13.61 9.56
C GLY A 46 -4.37 13.21 8.23
N GLY A 47 -4.58 11.99 7.76
CA GLY A 47 -4.02 11.50 6.50
C GLY A 47 -4.67 12.09 5.27
N TYR A 48 -6.00 12.13 5.29
CA TYR A 48 -6.77 12.71 4.20
C TYR A 48 -6.45 14.20 4.02
N ALA A 49 -6.41 14.97 5.11
CA ALA A 49 -6.11 16.40 5.04
C ALA A 49 -4.72 16.67 4.44
N GLN A 50 -3.75 15.81 4.73
CA GLN A 50 -2.40 15.88 4.18
C GLN A 50 -2.38 15.52 2.69
N THR A 51 -2.99 14.40 2.29
CA THR A 51 -3.10 13.99 0.88
C THR A 51 -3.86 15.03 0.05
N HIS A 52 -4.94 15.59 0.60
CA HIS A 52 -5.72 16.66 -0.01
C HIS A 52 -4.88 17.93 -0.21
N ALA A 53 -4.18 18.39 0.84
CA ALA A 53 -3.29 19.55 0.73
C ALA A 53 -2.16 19.32 -0.28
N GLN A 54 -1.59 18.10 -0.32
CA GLN A 54 -0.55 17.73 -1.27
C GLN A 54 -1.03 17.75 -2.72
N LEU A 55 -2.20 17.16 -3.00
CA LEU A 55 -2.85 17.22 -4.31
C LEU A 55 -3.05 18.65 -4.80
N LEU A 56 -3.63 19.51 -3.96
CA LEU A 56 -3.91 20.90 -4.36
C LEU A 56 -2.65 21.74 -4.57
N ALA A 57 -1.54 21.38 -3.91
CA ALA A 57 -0.25 22.06 -4.04
C ALA A 57 0.58 21.55 -5.22
N GLU A 58 0.54 20.24 -5.53
CA GLU A 58 1.42 19.63 -6.53
C GLU A 58 0.85 19.63 -7.96
N LEU A 59 -0.46 19.81 -8.15
CA LEU A 59 -1.10 19.61 -9.46
C LEU A 59 -1.10 20.83 -10.40
N ASP A 60 -0.44 21.94 -10.07
CA ASP A 60 -0.38 23.18 -10.88
C ASP A 60 -1.71 23.53 -11.59
N MET A 61 -2.78 23.62 -10.79
CA MET A 61 -4.15 23.85 -11.27
C MET A 61 -4.54 25.33 -11.14
N ALA A 62 -5.37 25.80 -12.08
CA ALA A 62 -6.05 27.09 -11.95
C ALA A 62 -7.04 27.09 -10.78
N ASP A 63 -7.34 28.26 -10.19
CA ASP A 63 -8.13 28.35 -8.96
C ASP A 63 -9.54 27.73 -9.10
N ALA A 64 -10.21 27.94 -10.23
CA ALA A 64 -11.52 27.33 -10.50
C ALA A 64 -11.46 25.80 -10.60
N GLN A 65 -10.40 25.26 -11.22
CA GLN A 65 -10.15 23.81 -11.30
C GLN A 65 -9.84 23.24 -9.92
N ARG A 66 -9.05 23.97 -9.11
CA ARG A 66 -8.70 23.61 -7.72
C ARG A 66 -9.93 23.52 -6.82
N GLU A 67 -10.87 24.46 -6.95
CA GLU A 67 -12.13 24.44 -6.20
C GLU A 67 -12.97 23.21 -6.55
N THR A 68 -13.12 22.90 -7.85
CA THR A 68 -13.83 21.70 -8.32
C THR A 68 -13.19 20.41 -7.80
N VAL A 69 -11.87 20.27 -7.91
CA VAL A 69 -11.14 19.10 -7.42
C VAL A 69 -11.27 18.95 -5.91
N SER A 70 -11.22 20.05 -5.15
CA SER A 70 -11.45 20.02 -3.70
C SER A 70 -12.86 19.54 -3.35
N GLY A 71 -13.88 19.97 -4.11
CA GLY A 71 -15.26 19.50 -3.98
C GLY A 71 -15.40 17.99 -4.20
N ILE A 72 -14.79 17.46 -5.27
CA ILE A 72 -14.78 16.02 -5.59
C ILE A 72 -14.15 15.22 -4.44
N LEU A 73 -12.97 15.66 -3.98
CA LEU A 73 -12.25 14.97 -2.91
C LEU A 73 -13.06 14.95 -1.60
N GLU A 74 -13.69 16.06 -1.23
CA GLU A 74 -14.47 16.15 0.02
C GLU A 74 -15.77 15.33 -0.05
N ALA A 75 -16.40 15.25 -1.23
CA ALA A 75 -17.52 14.35 -1.47
C ALA A 75 -17.10 12.88 -1.27
N PHE A 76 -16.01 12.46 -1.93
CA PHE A 76 -15.44 11.12 -1.77
C PHE A 76 -15.11 10.79 -0.30
N ARG A 77 -14.52 11.73 0.44
CA ARG A 77 -14.22 11.57 1.86
C ARG A 77 -15.46 11.29 2.69
N LYS A 78 -16.55 12.06 2.48
CA LYS A 78 -17.82 11.86 3.18
C LYS A 78 -18.38 10.47 2.89
N ASP A 79 -18.34 10.07 1.62
CA ASP A 79 -18.79 8.77 1.15
C ASP A 79 -18.04 7.60 1.79
N VAL A 80 -16.71 7.65 1.81
CA VAL A 80 -15.86 6.62 2.44
C VAL A 80 -16.05 6.62 3.96
N THR A 81 -16.20 7.79 4.57
CA THR A 81 -16.44 7.91 6.03
C THR A 81 -17.78 7.27 6.39
N GLN A 82 -18.84 7.57 5.65
CA GLN A 82 -20.16 6.97 5.85
C GLN A 82 -20.12 5.46 5.65
N TRP A 83 -19.51 4.98 4.56
CA TRP A 83 -19.34 3.54 4.32
C TRP A 83 -18.60 2.86 5.48
N THR A 84 -17.53 3.49 5.96
CA THR A 84 -16.76 2.98 7.11
C THR A 84 -17.61 2.95 8.37
N MET A 85 -18.40 3.97 8.67
CA MET A 85 -19.30 3.98 9.82
C MET A 85 -20.30 2.82 9.79
N VAL A 86 -20.84 2.50 8.61
CA VAL A 86 -21.82 1.42 8.44
C VAL A 86 -21.15 0.04 8.55
N HIS A 87 -20.00 -0.17 7.89
CA HIS A 87 -19.45 -1.52 7.67
C HIS A 87 -18.21 -1.87 8.51
N ASN A 88 -17.59 -0.93 9.24
CA ASN A 88 -16.34 -1.21 9.97
C ASN A 88 -16.50 -2.29 11.05
N LEU A 89 -17.63 -2.30 11.77
CA LEU A 89 -17.88 -3.33 12.79
C LEU A 89 -18.05 -4.71 12.13
N GLU A 90 -18.82 -4.79 11.05
CA GLU A 90 -19.04 -6.01 10.28
C GLU A 90 -17.71 -6.53 9.71
N MET A 91 -16.91 -5.67 9.08
CA MET A 91 -15.58 -6.04 8.57
C MET A 91 -14.64 -6.56 9.66
N LYS A 92 -14.67 -6.00 10.88
CA LYS A 92 -13.90 -6.51 12.02
C LYS A 92 -14.35 -7.90 12.43
N GLN A 93 -15.66 -8.15 12.45
CA GLN A 93 -16.23 -9.47 12.77
C GLN A 93 -15.85 -10.50 11.71
N LEU A 94 -15.98 -10.16 10.42
CA LEU A 94 -15.57 -11.02 9.31
C LEU A 94 -14.09 -11.40 9.41
N ARG A 95 -13.20 -10.44 9.68
CA ARG A 95 -11.76 -10.72 9.90
C ARG A 95 -11.52 -11.64 11.10
N SER A 96 -12.28 -11.49 12.18
CA SER A 96 -12.19 -12.39 13.33
C SER A 96 -12.57 -13.82 12.96
N VAL A 97 -13.65 -14.00 12.19
CA VAL A 97 -14.07 -15.31 11.66
C VAL A 97 -12.98 -15.89 10.76
N MET A 98 -12.46 -15.12 9.82
CA MET A 98 -11.41 -15.56 8.90
C MET A 98 -10.10 -15.96 9.61
N LYS A 99 -9.75 -15.32 10.72
CA LYS A 99 -8.57 -15.71 11.53
C LYS A 99 -8.65 -17.12 12.11
N ARG A 100 -9.86 -17.67 12.27
CA ARG A 100 -10.07 -19.06 12.73
C ARG A 100 -9.58 -20.10 11.70
N TYR A 101 -9.23 -19.69 10.48
CA TYR A 101 -8.68 -20.57 9.44
C TYR A 101 -7.43 -21.35 9.86
N HIS A 102 -6.66 -20.84 10.83
CA HIS A 102 -5.47 -21.50 11.36
C HIS A 102 -5.78 -22.45 12.55
N GLY A 103 -7.04 -22.59 12.96
CA GLY A 103 -7.48 -23.47 14.03
C GLY A 103 -7.90 -24.87 13.57
N PRO A 104 -8.47 -25.69 14.48
CA PRO A 104 -9.05 -26.99 14.13
C PRO A 104 -10.15 -26.81 13.07
N LYS A 105 -10.05 -27.55 11.97
CA LYS A 105 -10.99 -27.44 10.84
C LYS A 105 -12.08 -28.49 10.98
N THR A 106 -13.33 -28.02 11.06
CA THR A 106 -14.54 -28.83 10.85
C THR A 106 -15.24 -28.33 9.59
N ASP A 107 -16.07 -29.16 8.96
CA ASP A 107 -16.84 -28.78 7.77
C ASP A 107 -17.72 -27.54 8.03
N GLU A 108 -18.27 -27.40 9.23
CA GLU A 108 -19.02 -26.22 9.66
C GLU A 108 -18.13 -24.98 9.76
N THR A 109 -16.93 -25.12 10.33
CA THR A 109 -15.97 -24.01 10.46
C THR A 109 -15.50 -23.52 9.09
N ASP A 110 -15.24 -24.44 8.16
CA ASP A 110 -14.85 -24.07 6.79
C ASP A 110 -15.99 -23.37 6.04
N LYS A 111 -17.24 -23.84 6.18
CA LYS A 111 -18.42 -23.14 5.60
C LYS A 111 -18.59 -21.72 6.15
N GLU A 112 -18.45 -21.54 7.46
CA GLU A 112 -18.52 -20.21 8.10
C GLU A 112 -17.41 -19.27 7.59
N ILE A 113 -16.17 -19.77 7.51
CA ILE A 113 -15.04 -19.00 6.99
C ILE A 113 -15.29 -18.59 5.54
N MET A 114 -15.72 -19.51 4.69
CA MET A 114 -15.97 -19.21 3.28
C MET A 114 -17.13 -18.22 3.08
N ALA A 115 -18.17 -18.30 3.91
CA ALA A 115 -19.23 -17.29 3.92
C ALA A 115 -18.69 -15.91 4.32
N ALA A 116 -17.81 -15.86 5.33
CA ALA A 116 -17.19 -14.62 5.77
C ALA A 116 -16.27 -14.00 4.70
N VAL A 117 -15.47 -14.83 4.01
CA VAL A 117 -14.63 -14.40 2.86
C VAL A 117 -15.50 -13.77 1.77
N ARG A 118 -16.53 -14.47 1.28
CA ARG A 118 -17.42 -13.96 0.22
C ARG A 118 -18.10 -12.64 0.60
N LYS A 119 -18.46 -12.49 1.87
CA LYS A 119 -19.07 -11.26 2.37
C LYS A 119 -18.04 -10.12 2.46
N SER A 120 -16.83 -10.42 2.92
CA SER A 120 -15.70 -9.47 2.93
C SER A 120 -15.41 -8.98 1.51
N ASP A 121 -15.29 -9.89 0.54
CA ASP A 121 -15.02 -9.57 -0.87
C ASP A 121 -16.08 -8.64 -1.47
N ARG A 122 -17.37 -8.87 -1.13
CA ARG A 122 -18.47 -7.99 -1.58
C ARG A 122 -18.32 -6.59 -1.01
N LEU A 123 -18.07 -6.46 0.30
CA LEU A 123 -17.90 -5.17 0.96
C LEU A 123 -16.67 -4.44 0.42
N GLU A 124 -15.57 -5.15 0.17
CA GLU A 124 -14.38 -4.57 -0.46
C GLU A 124 -14.65 -4.13 -1.89
N THR A 125 -15.44 -4.87 -2.67
CA THR A 125 -15.88 -4.46 -4.01
C THR A 125 -16.70 -3.16 -3.96
N GLU A 126 -17.66 -3.06 -3.03
CA GLU A 126 -18.45 -1.85 -2.83
C GLU A 126 -17.59 -0.65 -2.44
N ARG A 127 -16.59 -0.85 -1.58
CA ARG A 127 -15.62 0.19 -1.21
C ARG A 127 -14.76 0.59 -2.40
N ASN A 128 -14.27 -0.37 -3.18
CA ASN A 128 -13.40 -0.11 -4.33
C ASN A 128 -14.16 0.59 -5.47
N ALA A 129 -15.46 0.37 -5.62
CA ALA A 129 -16.28 1.13 -6.56
C ALA A 129 -16.26 2.65 -6.27
N LYS A 130 -16.09 3.06 -5.01
CA LYS A 130 -15.94 4.48 -4.64
C LYS A 130 -14.61 5.05 -5.10
N ASP A 131 -13.53 4.28 -4.97
CA ASP A 131 -12.21 4.66 -5.49
C ASP A 131 -12.24 4.80 -7.03
N THR A 132 -12.93 3.89 -7.72
CA THR A 132 -13.15 3.98 -9.18
C THR A 132 -13.94 5.23 -9.56
N GLN A 133 -15.03 5.53 -8.82
CA GLN A 133 -15.83 6.74 -9.08
C GLN A 133 -14.99 8.01 -8.87
N LEU A 134 -14.20 8.08 -7.80
CA LEU A 134 -13.30 9.20 -7.56
C LEU A 134 -12.37 9.42 -8.77
N MET A 135 -11.79 8.36 -9.31
CA MET A 135 -10.88 8.48 -10.45
C MET A 135 -11.60 8.94 -11.72
N ALA A 136 -12.82 8.48 -11.95
CA ALA A 136 -13.65 8.95 -13.06
C ALA A 136 -13.97 10.46 -12.91
N ASP A 137 -14.40 10.89 -11.72
CA ASP A 137 -14.72 12.30 -11.45
C ASP A 137 -13.49 13.20 -11.63
N LEU A 138 -12.31 12.72 -11.22
CA LEU A 138 -11.05 13.45 -11.42
C LEU A 138 -10.61 13.49 -12.89
N GLU A 139 -10.84 12.44 -13.67
CA GLU A 139 -10.52 12.40 -15.10
C GLU A 139 -11.32 13.42 -15.91
N GLU A 140 -12.54 13.75 -15.50
CA GLU A 140 -13.36 14.78 -16.15
C GLU A 140 -12.79 16.20 -16.02
N VAL A 141 -11.98 16.45 -14.98
CA VAL A 141 -11.50 17.80 -14.63
C VAL A 141 -10.00 17.98 -14.71
N LEU A 142 -9.21 16.90 -14.69
CA LEU A 142 -7.75 16.93 -14.74
C LEU A 142 -7.22 16.60 -16.14
N SER A 143 -6.08 17.17 -16.53
CA SER A 143 -5.32 16.66 -17.68
C SER A 143 -4.80 15.24 -17.40
N LYS A 144 -4.35 14.52 -18.44
CA LYS A 144 -3.77 13.17 -18.26
C LYS A 144 -2.54 13.19 -17.35
N GLU A 145 -1.68 14.20 -17.47
CA GLU A 145 -0.49 14.37 -16.65
C GLU A 145 -0.85 14.68 -15.19
N GLN A 146 -1.84 15.56 -14.99
CA GLN A 146 -2.36 15.89 -13.66
C GLN A 146 -3.04 14.68 -13.02
N LEU A 147 -3.82 13.91 -13.77
CA LEU A 147 -4.48 12.69 -13.30
C LEU A 147 -3.46 11.61 -12.92
N ALA A 148 -2.40 11.42 -13.71
CA ALA A 148 -1.31 10.50 -13.38
C ALA A 148 -0.62 10.90 -12.06
N LYS A 149 -0.35 12.20 -11.89
CA LYS A 149 0.23 12.73 -10.66
C LYS A 149 -0.71 12.61 -9.47
N ALA A 150 -2.00 12.88 -9.68
CA ALA A 150 -3.04 12.72 -8.67
C ALA A 150 -3.14 11.27 -8.20
N THR A 151 -3.04 10.32 -9.14
CA THR A 151 -3.01 8.88 -8.85
C THR A 151 -1.80 8.53 -7.98
N GLU A 152 -0.60 9.05 -8.29
CA GLU A 152 0.62 8.85 -7.46
C GLU A 152 0.43 9.38 -6.04
N ILE A 153 -0.32 10.47 -5.84
CA ILE A 153 -0.53 11.08 -4.53
C ILE A 153 -1.65 10.38 -3.74
N LEU A 154 -2.76 10.02 -4.39
CA LEU A 154 -3.94 9.40 -3.77
C LEU A 154 -3.73 7.94 -3.43
N TYR A 155 -3.11 7.24 -4.37
CA TYR A 155 -2.71 5.86 -4.23
C TYR A 155 -1.20 5.86 -4.32
N PRO A 156 -0.51 6.45 -3.32
CA PRO A 156 0.93 6.32 -3.27
C PRO A 156 1.13 4.83 -3.21
N VAL A 157 1.71 4.27 -4.29
CA VAL A 157 2.18 2.90 -4.32
C VAL A 157 2.98 2.81 -3.04
N PRO A 158 2.46 2.17 -1.98
CA PRO A 158 3.20 2.21 -0.75
C PRO A 158 4.57 1.61 -1.10
N PRO A 159 5.64 1.93 -0.39
CA PRO A 159 6.85 1.13 -0.52
C PRO A 159 6.54 -0.37 -0.29
N THR A 160 5.35 -0.69 0.27
CA THR A 160 4.73 -2.02 0.32
C THR A 160 4.10 -2.58 -0.97
N TRP A 161 3.95 -1.83 -2.07
CA TRP A 161 3.53 -2.34 -3.38
C TRP A 161 4.70 -2.33 -4.39
N ALA A 162 5.71 -1.49 -4.13
CA ALA A 162 7.10 -1.87 -4.40
C ALA A 162 7.60 -3.01 -3.47
N SER A 163 6.77 -3.50 -2.53
CA SER A 163 7.17 -4.63 -1.70
C SER A 163 6.74 -5.95 -2.24
N GLY A 164 7.68 -6.88 -2.11
CA GLY A 164 7.51 -8.32 -2.29
C GLY A 164 6.48 -8.99 -1.38
N THR A 165 5.37 -8.35 -1.00
CA THR A 165 4.09 -9.07 -0.81
C THR A 165 3.45 -9.43 -2.16
N THR A 166 4.21 -9.42 -3.26
CA THR A 166 3.82 -10.09 -4.49
C THR A 166 3.42 -11.52 -4.12
N ASN A 167 2.11 -11.76 -4.18
CA ASN A 167 1.63 -13.07 -4.54
C ASN A 167 2.55 -13.56 -5.66
N ARG A 168 3.25 -14.67 -5.44
CA ARG A 168 4.29 -15.20 -6.34
C ARG A 168 3.86 -15.26 -7.81
N PHE A 169 2.56 -15.33 -8.07
CA PHE A 169 1.94 -15.21 -9.39
C PHE A 169 2.15 -13.86 -10.09
N HIS A 170 2.35 -12.75 -9.38
CA HIS A 170 2.63 -11.44 -9.98
C HIS A 170 3.96 -11.41 -10.74
N HIS A 171 4.96 -12.16 -10.27
CA HIS A 171 6.24 -12.24 -10.98
C HIS A 171 6.13 -12.95 -12.33
N LEU A 172 5.06 -13.73 -12.57
CA LEU A 172 4.83 -14.35 -13.88
C LEU A 172 4.59 -13.29 -14.97
N ALA A 173 4.02 -12.14 -14.63
CA ALA A 173 3.80 -11.04 -15.58
C ALA A 173 5.11 -10.40 -16.05
N GLU A 174 6.19 -10.53 -15.27
CA GLU A 174 7.51 -9.99 -15.57
C GLU A 174 8.36 -10.94 -16.45
N LEU A 175 7.93 -12.19 -16.66
CA LEU A 175 8.69 -13.20 -17.41
C LEU A 175 8.51 -13.12 -18.94
N GLY A 176 7.66 -12.21 -19.44
CA GLY A 176 7.40 -12.10 -20.88
C GLY A 176 6.84 -13.40 -21.49
N LEU A 177 5.92 -14.06 -20.77
CA LEU A 177 5.33 -15.33 -21.19
C LEU A 177 4.59 -15.22 -22.54
N THR A 178 4.62 -16.27 -23.34
CA THR A 178 3.85 -16.34 -24.59
C THR A 178 2.34 -16.42 -24.31
N GLU A 179 1.51 -16.11 -25.30
CA GLU A 179 0.05 -16.23 -25.17
C GLU A 179 -0.39 -17.65 -24.79
N GLU A 180 0.29 -18.66 -25.33
CA GLU A 180 0.04 -20.08 -25.00
C GLU A 180 0.37 -20.39 -23.53
N GLN A 181 1.50 -19.88 -23.04
CA GLN A 181 1.90 -20.04 -21.63
C GLN A 181 0.96 -19.29 -20.69
N LEU A 182 0.49 -18.10 -21.07
CA LEU A 182 -0.49 -17.33 -20.32
C LEU A 182 -1.85 -18.06 -20.25
N ALA A 183 -2.30 -18.64 -21.36
CA ALA A 183 -3.52 -19.43 -21.41
C ALA A 183 -3.43 -20.68 -20.51
N GLN A 184 -2.31 -21.41 -20.56
CA GLN A 184 -2.08 -22.58 -19.70
C GLN A 184 -2.01 -22.20 -18.22
N THR A 185 -1.34 -21.09 -17.89
CA THR A 185 -1.28 -20.55 -16.53
C THR A 185 -2.69 -20.26 -16.01
N LYS A 186 -3.54 -19.62 -16.83
CA LYS A 186 -4.94 -19.35 -16.49
C LYS A 186 -5.72 -20.63 -16.23
N THR A 187 -5.60 -21.64 -17.09
CA THR A 187 -6.28 -22.93 -16.92
C THR A 187 -5.90 -23.61 -15.60
N ILE A 188 -4.60 -23.68 -15.27
CA ILE A 188 -4.12 -24.28 -14.02
C ILE A 188 -4.68 -23.53 -12.79
N MET A 189 -4.78 -22.21 -12.87
CA MET A 189 -5.31 -21.37 -11.80
C MET A 189 -6.82 -21.53 -11.63
N ASP A 190 -7.57 -21.59 -12.72
CA ASP A 190 -9.03 -21.83 -12.71
C ASP A 190 -9.36 -23.21 -12.13
N GLU A 191 -8.60 -24.25 -12.51
CA GLU A 191 -8.70 -25.60 -11.93
C GLU A 191 -8.47 -25.60 -10.42
N ALA A 192 -7.45 -24.87 -9.96
CA ALA A 192 -7.13 -24.77 -8.54
C ALA A 192 -8.22 -24.05 -7.76
N MET A 193 -8.74 -22.93 -8.28
CA MET A 193 -9.84 -22.19 -7.67
C MET A 193 -11.12 -23.02 -7.58
N ALA A 194 -11.43 -23.78 -8.63
CA ALA A 194 -12.56 -24.70 -8.65
C ALA A 194 -12.40 -25.83 -7.62
N ALA A 195 -11.20 -26.42 -7.53
CA ALA A 195 -10.90 -27.50 -6.59
C ALA A 195 -10.97 -27.08 -5.12
N SER A 196 -10.62 -25.84 -4.78
CA SER A 196 -10.71 -25.33 -3.39
C SER A 196 -11.97 -24.56 -3.06
N GLY A 197 -12.91 -24.39 -4.00
CA GLY A 197 -14.13 -23.58 -3.79
C GLY A 197 -13.84 -22.09 -3.54
N GLY A 198 -12.67 -21.59 -3.96
CA GLY A 198 -12.14 -20.25 -3.67
C GLY A 198 -10.61 -20.24 -3.56
N MET A 199 -10.02 -19.22 -2.91
CA MET A 199 -8.55 -19.09 -2.74
C MET A 199 -8.00 -19.96 -1.58
N GLY A 200 -8.05 -21.29 -1.72
CA GLY A 200 -7.45 -22.21 -0.76
C GLY A 200 -5.92 -22.30 -0.91
N GLY A 201 -5.17 -22.06 0.18
CA GLY A 201 -3.70 -21.99 0.15
C GLY A 201 -3.01 -23.24 -0.43
N THR A 202 -3.51 -24.44 -0.15
CA THR A 202 -2.93 -25.71 -0.64
C THR A 202 -3.16 -25.94 -2.14
N ALA A 203 -4.36 -25.63 -2.64
CA ALA A 203 -4.68 -25.77 -4.07
C ALA A 203 -3.88 -24.76 -4.90
N MET A 204 -3.77 -23.52 -4.42
CA MET A 204 -2.95 -22.48 -5.06
C MET A 204 -1.45 -22.81 -5.01
N GLN A 205 -0.98 -23.52 -3.98
CA GLN A 205 0.39 -24.05 -3.94
C GLN A 205 0.63 -25.13 -4.98
N ALA A 206 -0.31 -26.05 -5.15
CA ALA A 206 -0.23 -27.08 -6.19
C ALA A 206 -0.25 -26.45 -7.59
N ALA A 207 -1.13 -25.47 -7.82
CA ALA A 207 -1.20 -24.69 -9.05
C ALA A 207 0.13 -24.01 -9.38
N TRP A 208 0.72 -23.36 -8.39
CA TRP A 208 2.04 -22.74 -8.52
C TRP A 208 3.10 -23.74 -8.94
N ASN A 209 3.18 -24.88 -8.26
CA ASN A 209 4.17 -25.91 -8.58
C ASN A 209 4.00 -26.45 -10.00
N ARG A 210 2.75 -26.59 -10.47
CA ARG A 210 2.44 -27.00 -11.84
C ARG A 210 2.87 -25.94 -12.85
N ILE A 211 2.54 -24.67 -12.64
CA ILE A 211 2.96 -23.58 -13.55
C ILE A 211 4.49 -23.54 -13.69
N VAL A 212 5.21 -23.57 -12.56
CA VAL A 212 6.68 -23.54 -12.58
C VAL A 212 7.29 -24.74 -13.32
N LYS A 213 6.68 -25.92 -13.19
CA LYS A 213 7.19 -27.16 -13.79
C LYS A 213 6.78 -27.36 -15.25
N GLU A 214 5.50 -27.11 -15.56
CA GLU A 214 4.85 -27.49 -16.82
C GLU A 214 4.83 -26.35 -17.84
N VAL A 215 4.79 -25.08 -17.40
CA VAL A 215 4.58 -23.92 -18.29
C VAL A 215 5.87 -23.15 -18.54
N LEU A 216 6.67 -22.94 -17.49
CA LEU A 216 7.90 -22.14 -17.59
C LEU A 216 9.03 -22.94 -18.24
N THR A 217 9.80 -22.27 -19.11
CA THR A 217 11.09 -22.78 -19.59
C THR A 217 12.15 -22.73 -18.48
N ASP A 218 13.30 -23.36 -18.69
CA ASP A 218 14.40 -23.30 -17.72
C ASP A 218 14.91 -21.86 -17.53
N GLU A 219 15.00 -21.07 -18.60
CA GLU A 219 15.38 -19.65 -18.50
C GLU A 219 14.34 -18.85 -17.69
N ASN A 220 13.05 -19.07 -17.94
CA ASN A 220 11.97 -18.40 -17.19
C ASN A 220 11.94 -18.82 -15.73
N ARG A 221 12.28 -20.07 -15.41
CA ARG A 221 12.40 -20.56 -14.03
C ARG A 221 13.55 -19.86 -13.30
N GLU A 222 14.70 -19.71 -13.95
CA GLU A 222 15.85 -19.01 -13.35
C GLU A 222 15.53 -17.53 -13.12
N LEU A 223 14.95 -16.84 -14.12
CA LEU A 223 14.53 -15.45 -14.00
C LEU A 223 13.50 -15.28 -12.88
N LEU A 224 12.50 -16.17 -12.80
CA LEU A 224 11.50 -16.15 -11.75
C LEU A 224 12.12 -16.33 -10.36
N GLN A 225 13.08 -17.24 -10.20
CA GLN A 225 13.78 -17.41 -8.94
C GLN A 225 14.55 -16.15 -8.55
N ASP A 226 15.19 -15.47 -9.50
CA ASP A 226 15.90 -14.22 -9.24
C ASP A 226 14.94 -13.10 -8.82
N LEU A 227 13.80 -12.96 -9.52
CA LEU A 227 12.73 -12.01 -9.15
C LEU A 227 12.19 -12.28 -7.74
N ILE A 228 11.91 -13.54 -7.40
CA ILE A 228 11.43 -13.93 -6.06
C ILE A 228 12.49 -13.62 -5.00
N LYS A 229 13.76 -13.90 -5.26
CA LYS A 229 14.87 -13.59 -4.35
C LYS A 229 14.97 -12.08 -4.16
N LYS A 230 15.00 -11.30 -5.24
CA LYS A 230 15.04 -9.83 -5.21
C LYS A 230 13.86 -9.23 -4.43
N ALA A 231 12.64 -9.73 -4.65
CA ALA A 231 11.46 -9.33 -3.89
C ALA A 231 11.55 -9.73 -2.40
N GLY A 232 12.14 -10.88 -2.11
CA GLY A 232 12.52 -11.31 -0.76
C GLY A 232 13.47 -10.32 -0.07
N HIS A 233 14.47 -9.84 -0.80
CA HIS A 233 15.43 -8.86 -0.28
C HIS A 233 14.78 -7.50 -0.06
N GLN A 234 13.99 -7.00 -1.00
CA GLN A 234 13.23 -5.76 -0.82
C GLN A 234 12.31 -5.82 0.41
N ARG A 235 11.66 -6.96 0.67
CA ARG A 235 10.92 -7.16 1.92
C ARG A 235 11.79 -7.01 3.16
N MET A 236 13.01 -7.55 3.14
CA MET A 236 13.94 -7.45 4.26
C MET A 236 14.35 -5.99 4.49
N VAL A 237 14.68 -5.26 3.43
CA VAL A 237 14.97 -3.82 3.49
C VAL A 237 13.82 -3.05 4.13
N LEU A 238 12.59 -3.34 3.72
CA LEU A 238 11.38 -2.69 4.23
C LEU A 238 11.07 -3.09 5.67
N ALA A 239 11.29 -4.34 6.05
CA ALA A 239 11.15 -4.75 7.44
C ALA A 239 12.15 -3.99 8.33
N MET A 240 13.34 -3.73 7.82
CA MET A 240 14.41 -3.06 8.57
C MET A 240 14.28 -1.53 8.60
N PHE A 241 13.83 -0.91 7.51
CA PHE A 241 13.86 0.55 7.34
C PHE A 241 12.51 1.17 6.94
N GLY A 242 11.48 0.36 6.70
CA GLY A 242 10.18 0.84 6.18
C GLY A 242 9.36 1.66 7.17
N HIS A 243 9.73 1.67 8.45
CA HIS A 243 9.17 2.58 9.44
C HIS A 243 9.85 3.97 9.43
N LEU A 244 10.98 4.10 8.73
CA LEU A 244 11.68 5.37 8.55
C LEU A 244 11.06 6.13 7.39
N ARG A 245 10.98 7.45 7.53
CA ARG A 245 10.62 8.35 6.44
C ARG A 245 11.84 8.56 5.54
N LEU A 246 11.99 7.70 4.54
CA LEU A 246 13.09 7.75 3.57
C LEU A 246 12.72 8.62 2.37
N THR A 247 13.68 9.40 1.85
CA THR A 247 13.50 10.13 0.58
C THR A 247 13.65 9.19 -0.62
N LYS A 248 13.21 9.63 -1.81
CA LYS A 248 13.42 8.86 -3.07
C LYS A 248 14.91 8.57 -3.33
N ASP A 249 15.80 9.53 -3.07
CA ASP A 249 17.26 9.35 -3.20
C ASP A 249 17.82 8.34 -2.18
N GLN A 250 17.35 8.39 -0.93
CA GLN A 250 17.75 7.40 0.09
C GLN A 250 17.29 5.98 -0.28
N LEU A 251 16.06 5.84 -0.77
CA LEU A 251 15.54 4.55 -1.25
C LEU A 251 16.39 3.99 -2.39
N ALA A 252 16.75 4.82 -3.37
CA ALA A 252 17.61 4.40 -4.48
C ALA A 252 19.02 3.97 -4.01
N LYS A 253 19.62 4.71 -3.06
CA LYS A 253 20.93 4.35 -2.47
C LYS A 253 20.87 3.05 -1.67
N ILE A 254 19.81 2.86 -0.89
CA ILE A 254 19.56 1.63 -0.14
C ILE A 254 19.42 0.44 -1.10
N ASP A 255 18.61 0.58 -2.15
CA ASP A 255 18.41 -0.46 -3.17
C ASP A 255 19.72 -0.84 -3.86
N ALA A 256 20.57 0.14 -4.20
CA ALA A 256 21.88 -0.08 -4.80
C ALA A 256 22.84 -0.85 -3.85
N ILE A 257 22.91 -0.46 -2.56
CA ILE A 257 23.77 -1.15 -1.58
C ILE A 257 23.31 -2.60 -1.39
N TRP A 258 22.00 -2.81 -1.24
CA TRP A 258 21.43 -4.16 -1.08
C TRP A 258 21.60 -5.03 -2.31
N THR A 259 21.45 -4.48 -3.51
CA THR A 259 21.67 -5.22 -4.77
C THR A 259 23.13 -5.71 -4.85
N ARG A 260 24.11 -4.85 -4.56
CA ARG A 260 25.53 -5.28 -4.51
C ARG A 260 25.78 -6.36 -3.46
N ALA A 261 25.15 -6.23 -2.29
CA ALA A 261 25.27 -7.23 -1.22
C ALA A 261 24.68 -8.58 -1.66
N TYR A 262 23.54 -8.56 -2.37
CA TYR A 262 22.96 -9.77 -2.94
C TYR A 262 23.88 -10.43 -3.98
N ASP A 263 24.39 -9.67 -4.94
CA ASP A 263 25.31 -10.19 -5.95
C ASP A 263 26.57 -10.79 -5.30
N SER A 264 27.08 -10.12 -4.27
CA SER A 264 28.23 -10.60 -3.48
C SER A 264 27.88 -11.90 -2.72
N ALA A 265 26.70 -12.00 -2.13
CA ALA A 265 26.25 -13.20 -1.43
C ALA A 265 26.02 -14.38 -2.40
N LYS A 266 25.54 -14.12 -3.62
CA LYS A 266 25.39 -15.11 -4.69
C LYS A 266 26.76 -15.60 -5.17
N ALA A 267 27.72 -14.68 -5.36
CA ALA A 267 29.09 -15.03 -5.71
C ALA A 267 29.77 -15.85 -4.61
N ALA A 268 29.58 -15.48 -3.33
CA ALA A 268 30.10 -16.23 -2.19
C ALA A 268 29.52 -17.66 -2.13
N GLU A 269 28.22 -17.84 -2.38
CA GLU A 269 27.59 -19.17 -2.48
C GLU A 269 28.19 -20.00 -3.61
N ALA A 270 28.34 -19.41 -4.79
CA ALA A 270 28.93 -20.10 -5.95
C ALA A 270 30.38 -20.53 -5.69
N ALA A 271 31.12 -19.81 -4.83
CA ALA A 271 32.46 -20.15 -4.40
C ALA A 271 32.52 -21.19 -3.26
N GLY A 272 31.39 -21.78 -2.87
CA GLY A 272 31.30 -22.75 -1.77
C GLY A 272 31.17 -22.11 -0.38
N GLY A 273 30.87 -20.82 -0.31
CA GLY A 273 30.62 -20.10 0.94
C GLY A 273 29.35 -20.57 1.64
N GLY A 274 29.46 -20.81 2.95
CA GLY A 274 28.33 -21.21 3.78
C GLY A 274 27.40 -20.04 4.18
N PRO A 275 26.34 -20.32 4.95
CA PRO A 275 25.38 -19.32 5.41
C PRO A 275 26.00 -18.13 6.14
N ASP A 276 27.07 -18.35 6.92
CA ASP A 276 27.73 -17.30 7.70
C ASP A 276 28.37 -16.22 6.81
N ALA A 277 28.98 -16.63 5.69
CA ALA A 277 29.57 -15.69 4.73
C ALA A 277 28.50 -14.77 4.11
N LYS A 278 27.31 -15.32 3.82
CA LYS A 278 26.17 -14.52 3.33
C LYS A 278 25.67 -13.56 4.40
N PHE A 279 25.58 -14.02 5.64
CA PHE A 279 25.13 -13.19 6.76
C PHE A 279 26.05 -11.99 6.97
N GLU A 280 27.37 -12.21 6.95
CA GLU A 280 28.35 -11.15 7.09
C GLU A 280 28.22 -10.09 5.97
N ILE A 281 28.00 -10.52 4.73
CA ILE A 281 27.80 -9.61 3.60
C ILE A 281 26.57 -8.70 3.83
N TYR A 282 25.46 -9.27 4.28
CA TYR A 282 24.24 -8.49 4.55
C TYR A 282 24.36 -7.62 5.80
N GLU A 283 25.06 -8.08 6.83
CA GLU A 283 25.34 -7.27 8.02
C GLU A 283 26.20 -6.04 7.66
N ASN A 284 27.20 -6.23 6.80
CA ASN A 284 28.03 -5.14 6.29
C ASN A 284 27.24 -4.15 5.43
N ALA A 285 26.33 -4.65 4.58
CA ALA A 285 25.41 -3.79 3.82
C ALA A 285 24.51 -2.95 4.74
N GLN A 286 23.99 -3.55 5.82
CA GLN A 286 23.20 -2.82 6.82
C GLN A 286 24.03 -1.74 7.52
N LYS A 287 25.28 -2.05 7.90
CA LYS A 287 26.20 -1.08 8.50
C LYS A 287 26.49 0.08 7.54
N GLU A 288 26.73 -0.23 6.26
CA GLU A 288 26.94 0.78 5.22
C GLU A 288 25.72 1.70 5.11
N ILE A 289 24.50 1.17 4.99
CA ILE A 289 23.27 1.96 4.90
C ILE A 289 23.10 2.89 6.11
N LYS A 290 23.29 2.36 7.32
CA LYS A 290 23.19 3.16 8.55
C LYS A 290 24.21 4.29 8.56
N ALA A 291 25.44 4.04 8.09
CA ALA A 291 26.52 5.01 8.10
C ALA A 291 26.40 6.07 6.99
N THR A 292 25.99 5.68 5.78
CA THR A 292 26.14 6.53 4.58
C THR A 292 24.83 7.07 4.02
N VAL A 293 23.69 6.41 4.29
CA VAL A 293 22.41 6.79 3.69
C VAL A 293 21.47 7.46 4.69
N LEU A 294 21.40 6.93 5.91
CA LEU A 294 20.48 7.44 6.92
C LEU A 294 20.99 8.74 7.57
N THR A 295 20.07 9.60 8.00
CA THR A 295 20.38 10.77 8.84
C THR A 295 20.60 10.35 10.29
N ASP A 296 21.17 11.22 11.12
CA ASP A 296 21.32 10.97 12.56
C ASP A 296 19.97 10.72 13.25
N GLU A 297 18.94 11.46 12.86
CA GLU A 297 17.59 11.29 13.39
C GLU A 297 17.02 9.90 13.03
N GLN A 298 17.14 9.48 11.77
CA GLN A 298 16.71 8.16 11.31
C GLN A 298 17.51 7.03 11.98
N ARG A 299 18.83 7.22 12.19
CA ARG A 299 19.66 6.29 12.98
C ARG A 299 19.17 6.18 14.42
N GLY A 300 18.79 7.29 15.04
CA GLY A 300 18.23 7.33 16.39
C GLY A 300 16.93 6.53 16.51
N GLN A 301 16.06 6.61 15.50
CA GLN A 301 14.81 5.83 15.42
C GLN A 301 15.08 4.31 15.35
N LEU A 302 16.18 3.88 14.72
CA LEU A 302 16.61 2.47 14.71
C LEU A 302 17.24 2.03 16.04
N GLY A 303 17.90 2.93 16.78
CA GLY A 303 18.60 2.63 18.03
C GLY A 303 17.73 2.65 19.28
N GLY A 304 16.59 3.33 19.26
CA GLY A 304 15.67 3.47 20.41
C GLY A 304 14.73 2.27 20.65
N GLY A 305 14.68 1.30 19.73
CA GLY A 305 13.81 0.11 19.78
C GLY A 305 14.50 -1.17 20.28
N GLY A 306 15.55 -1.05 21.10
CA GLY A 306 16.35 -2.16 21.63
C GLY A 306 15.65 -3.11 22.62
N ALA A 307 14.36 -3.37 22.44
CA ALA A 307 13.62 -4.41 23.15
C ALA A 307 12.50 -4.96 22.25
N GLY A 308 12.85 -5.80 21.27
CA GLY A 308 11.83 -6.54 20.52
C GLY A 308 12.04 -6.67 19.02
N MET A 309 13.27 -6.83 18.54
CA MET A 309 13.43 -7.78 17.42
C MET A 309 13.13 -9.16 18.00
N PRO A 310 12.23 -9.98 17.41
CA PRO A 310 12.14 -11.39 17.71
C PRO A 310 13.42 -12.06 17.21
N GLY A 311 14.51 -11.86 17.96
CA GLY A 311 15.66 -12.75 18.00
C GLY A 311 15.24 -14.05 18.68
N GLY A 312 14.27 -14.75 18.09
CA GLY A 312 14.24 -16.20 18.21
C GLY A 312 15.50 -16.67 17.52
N GLY A 313 16.54 -16.90 18.32
CA GLY A 313 17.81 -17.42 17.84
C GLY A 313 17.54 -18.69 17.05
N TYR A 314 17.66 -18.61 15.73
CA TYR A 314 17.83 -19.80 14.92
C TYR A 314 19.25 -20.29 15.21
N ASN A 315 19.38 -21.14 16.22
CA ASN A 315 20.59 -21.91 16.49
C ASN A 315 20.41 -23.27 15.78
N PRO A 316 20.99 -23.49 14.59
CA PRO A 316 20.89 -24.79 13.90
C PRO A 316 21.62 -25.92 14.63
N HIS A 317 22.23 -25.67 15.79
CA HIS A 317 23.03 -26.63 16.56
C HIS A 317 22.66 -26.72 18.06
N ALA A 318 21.48 -26.26 18.46
CA ALA A 318 20.92 -26.66 19.75
C ALA A 318 20.41 -28.11 19.63
N ARG A 319 21.11 -29.03 20.29
CA ARG A 319 20.89 -30.49 20.28
C ARG A 319 19.47 -30.91 20.63
#